data_AF-A0A969D5E3-F1
#
_entry.id   AF-A0A969D5E3-F1
#
_cell.length_a   1.000
_cell.length_b   1.000
_cell.length_c   1.000
_cell.angle_alpha   90.00
_cell.angle_beta   90.00
_cell.angle_gamma   90.00
#
_symmetry.space_group_name_H-M   'P 1'
#
loop_
_entity.id
_entity.type
_entity.pdbx_description
1 polymer ?
#
loop_
_entity_poly.entity_id
_entity_poly.type
_entity_poly.pdbx_seq_one_letter_code
_entity_poly.pdbx_strand_id
1 'polypeptide(L)'
;MTAELKSSAWQSALGDRHLSWQVIANTNRWNQYNNGLSTSWNNYANIDAIVAVRSFDPRHRWLTGMFSGGFKSKPATKLYNAWLAGAIPILGVESAYRETGQRGQDYMEVKSFKGLLNCLDRLKSDVDWRRSLLEQGQQRAQGFTADKIVRKWQVFIEAVAIPTYAEWCDYSPRQRQQALIFSRLANYRDRLARRGQRIFNV
;
A
#
# COMPACT_ATOMS: atom_id res chain seq x y z
N MET A 1 -1.96 13.31 2.32
CA MET A 1 -0.76 13.92 1.71
C MET A 1 -0.07 14.74 2.79
N THR A 2 1.26 14.64 2.91
CA THR A 2 2.04 15.32 3.95
C THR A 2 2.02 16.84 3.75
N ALA A 3 2.36 17.62 4.79
CA ALA A 3 2.38 19.07 4.70
C ALA A 3 3.40 19.56 3.67
N GLU A 4 4.56 18.90 3.58
CA GLU A 4 5.63 19.21 2.64
C GLU A 4 5.15 19.12 1.19
N LEU A 5 4.40 18.07 0.82
CA LEU A 5 3.86 17.87 -0.54
C LEU A 5 2.68 18.81 -0.88
N LYS A 6 2.21 19.59 0.10
CA LYS A 6 1.21 20.66 -0.10
C LYS A 6 1.82 22.05 -0.09
N SER A 7 3.12 22.17 0.20
CA SER A 7 3.79 23.45 0.37
C SER A 7 4.12 24.13 -0.96
N SER A 8 4.30 25.46 -0.93
CA SER A 8 4.84 26.22 -2.05
C SER A 8 6.26 25.80 -2.42
N ALA A 9 7.06 25.39 -1.43
CA ALA A 9 8.41 24.87 -1.65
C ALA A 9 8.42 23.62 -2.55
N TRP A 10 7.43 22.73 -2.41
CA TRP A 10 7.25 21.58 -3.30
C TRP A 10 6.90 22.01 -4.72
N GLN A 11 5.95 22.95 -4.89
CA GLN A 11 5.56 23.45 -6.20
C GLN A 11 6.74 24.13 -6.91
N SER A 12 7.49 24.98 -6.20
CA SER A 12 8.70 25.62 -6.73
C SER A 12 9.73 24.58 -7.17
N ALA A 13 10.03 23.59 -6.31
CA ALA A 13 11.01 22.57 -6.61
C ALA A 13 10.64 21.72 -7.84
N LEU A 14 9.35 21.48 -8.09
CA LEU A 14 8.90 20.80 -9.31
C LEU A 14 8.96 21.69 -10.55
N GLY A 15 8.64 22.98 -10.41
CA GLY A 15 8.78 23.99 -11.47
C GLY A 15 10.21 24.08 -11.98
N ASP A 16 11.18 24.16 -11.07
CA ASP A 16 12.63 24.16 -11.38
C ASP A 16 13.06 22.90 -12.13
N ARG A 17 12.33 21.80 -11.95
CA ARG A 17 12.58 20.51 -12.60
C ARG A 17 11.76 20.31 -13.88
N HIS A 18 10.91 21.26 -14.26
CA HIS A 18 9.93 21.14 -15.35
C HIS A 18 9.05 19.88 -15.20
N LEU A 19 8.65 19.56 -13.97
CA LEU A 19 7.78 18.43 -13.67
C LEU A 19 6.34 18.91 -13.43
N SER A 20 5.36 18.15 -13.95
CA SER A 20 3.95 18.41 -13.70
C SER A 20 3.45 17.61 -12.50
N TRP A 21 2.81 18.28 -11.54
CA TRP A 21 2.24 17.63 -10.37
C TRP A 21 0.73 17.46 -10.52
N GLN A 22 0.26 16.22 -10.43
CA GLN A 22 -1.16 15.91 -10.44
C GLN A 22 -1.58 15.34 -9.09
N VAL A 23 -2.43 16.07 -8.37
CA VAL A 23 -3.02 15.57 -7.13
C VAL A 23 -4.23 14.71 -7.47
N ILE A 24 -4.04 13.39 -7.40
CA ILE A 24 -5.13 12.42 -7.53
C ILE A 24 -5.66 12.12 -6.12
N ALA A 25 -6.84 12.66 -5.79
CA ALA A 25 -7.51 12.46 -4.51
C ALA A 25 -8.87 11.76 -4.71
N ASN A 26 -9.19 10.80 -3.83
CA ASN A 26 -10.53 10.25 -3.76
C ASN A 26 -11.46 11.30 -3.13
N THR A 27 -12.42 11.80 -3.90
CA THR A 27 -13.44 12.77 -3.47
C THR A 27 -14.78 12.10 -3.12
N ASN A 28 -14.88 10.78 -3.25
CA ASN A 28 -16.09 10.02 -2.99
C ASN A 28 -16.46 10.08 -1.50
N ARG A 29 -17.75 10.24 -1.23
CA ARG A 29 -18.30 10.15 0.13
C ARG A 29 -18.86 8.75 0.36
N TRP A 30 -18.80 8.29 1.61
CA TRP A 30 -19.33 6.96 2.00
C TRP A 30 -20.79 6.76 1.62
N ASN A 31 -21.60 7.82 1.50
CA ASN A 31 -23.01 7.75 1.16
C ASN A 31 -23.35 8.00 -0.33
N GLN A 32 -22.34 8.13 -1.21
CA GLN A 32 -22.55 8.27 -2.64
C GLN A 32 -22.57 6.90 -3.31
N TYR A 33 -23.76 6.32 -3.47
CA TYR A 33 -23.94 5.00 -4.10
C TYR A 33 -24.49 5.06 -5.53
N ASN A 34 -25.06 6.19 -5.95
CA ASN A 34 -25.71 6.35 -7.25
C ASN A 34 -24.98 7.40 -8.09
N ASN A 35 -24.50 7.00 -9.28
CA ASN A 35 -23.92 7.78 -10.38
C ASN A 35 -23.25 9.11 -9.97
N GLY A 36 -21.92 9.05 -9.81
CA GLY A 36 -21.11 10.20 -9.36
C GLY A 36 -19.83 9.80 -8.61
N LEU A 37 -19.60 8.49 -8.43
CA LEU A 37 -18.33 7.98 -7.91
C LEU A 37 -17.21 8.28 -8.91
N SER A 38 -16.26 9.10 -8.48
CA SER A 38 -14.99 9.25 -9.18
C SER A 38 -14.22 7.93 -9.06
N THR A 39 -13.93 7.30 -10.19
CA THR A 39 -13.07 6.11 -10.30
C THR A 39 -11.67 6.47 -10.79
N SER A 40 -11.34 7.75 -10.95
CA SER A 40 -10.01 8.17 -11.42
C SER A 40 -8.94 8.08 -10.34
N TRP A 41 -9.32 7.92 -9.06
CA TRP A 41 -8.38 7.96 -7.93
C TRP A 41 -7.31 6.85 -7.95
N ASN A 42 -7.59 5.75 -8.66
CA ASN A 42 -6.70 4.61 -8.86
C ASN A 42 -6.18 4.49 -10.30
N ASN A 43 -6.45 5.46 -11.18
CA ASN A 43 -5.96 5.44 -12.55
C ASN A 43 -4.60 6.12 -12.64
N TYR A 44 -3.58 5.35 -13.00
CA TYR A 44 -2.19 5.80 -13.14
C TYR A 44 -1.68 5.73 -14.60
N ALA A 45 -2.57 5.56 -15.59
CA ALA A 45 -2.17 5.30 -16.97
C ALA A 45 -1.39 6.43 -17.65
N ASN A 46 -1.54 7.67 -17.18
CA ASN A 46 -0.98 8.87 -17.83
C ASN A 46 0.00 9.63 -16.91
N ILE A 47 0.78 8.92 -16.09
CA ILE A 47 1.81 9.50 -15.22
C ILE A 47 3.11 8.71 -15.29
N ASP A 48 4.24 9.38 -15.21
CA ASP A 48 5.56 8.73 -15.22
C ASP A 48 5.91 8.07 -13.89
N ALA A 49 5.45 8.67 -12.78
CA ALA A 49 5.74 8.22 -11.43
C ALA A 49 4.62 8.58 -10.44
N ILE A 50 4.41 7.73 -9.44
CA ILE A 50 3.58 8.06 -8.29
C ILE A 50 4.46 8.45 -7.09
N VAL A 51 4.01 9.45 -6.33
CA VAL A 51 4.58 9.76 -5.00
C VAL A 51 3.54 9.45 -3.94
N ALA A 52 3.78 8.40 -3.15
CA ALA A 52 2.90 8.00 -2.05
C ALA A 52 3.69 7.93 -0.73
N VAL A 53 3.89 9.10 -0.12
CA VAL A 53 4.53 9.23 1.19
C VAL A 53 3.50 9.71 2.21
N ARG A 54 3.40 9.01 3.33
CA ARG A 54 2.47 9.36 4.43
C ARG A 54 3.02 10.39 5.40
N SER A 55 4.33 10.38 5.63
CA SER A 55 5.05 11.35 6.45
C SER A 55 6.56 11.22 6.21
N PHE A 56 7.26 12.35 6.17
CA PHE A 56 8.72 12.39 6.22
C PHE A 56 9.27 12.50 7.64
N ASP A 57 8.44 12.91 8.61
CA ASP A 57 8.82 13.01 10.01
C ASP A 57 9.13 11.62 10.59
N PRO A 58 10.39 11.36 11.01
CA PRO A 58 10.77 10.10 11.62
C PRO A 58 9.95 9.78 12.88
N ARG A 59 9.58 10.80 13.67
CA ARG A 59 8.77 10.62 14.89
C ARG A 59 7.37 10.17 14.51
N HIS A 60 6.72 10.86 13.59
CA HIS A 60 5.41 10.42 13.08
C HIS A 60 5.47 8.99 12.49
N ARG A 61 6.52 8.62 11.73
CA ARG A 61 6.67 7.24 11.22
C ARG A 61 6.82 6.21 12.33
N TRP A 62 7.66 6.51 13.33
CA TRP A 62 7.85 5.64 14.49
C TRP A 62 6.54 5.51 15.28
N LEU A 63 5.89 6.64 15.58
CA LEU A 63 4.62 6.68 16.31
C LEU A 63 3.52 5.93 15.57
N THR A 64 3.42 6.07 14.25
CA THR A 64 2.39 5.39 13.46
C THR A 64 2.68 3.90 13.22
N GLY A 65 3.95 3.51 13.21
CA GLY A 65 4.37 2.10 13.19
C GLY A 65 4.21 1.39 14.54
N MET A 66 4.37 2.11 15.65
CA MET A 66 4.39 1.57 17.02
C MET A 66 3.03 1.66 17.73
N PHE A 67 2.29 2.77 17.61
CA PHE A 67 1.06 3.00 18.40
C PHE A 67 -0.25 2.77 17.64
N SER A 68 -0.26 2.83 16.30
CA SER A 68 -1.52 2.72 15.55
C SER A 68 -1.71 1.40 14.82
N GLY A 69 -0.67 0.55 14.67
CA GLY A 69 -0.74 -0.65 13.81
C GLY A 69 -1.21 -0.34 12.38
N GLY A 70 -1.30 0.96 12.02
CA GLY A 70 -2.26 1.47 11.05
C GLY A 70 -1.82 1.26 9.60
N PHE A 71 -0.56 0.88 9.41
CA PHE A 71 0.02 0.57 8.10
C PHE A 71 0.43 -0.90 7.97
N LYS A 72 0.48 -1.67 9.07
CA LYS A 72 0.87 -3.10 9.02
C LYS A 72 -0.17 -3.96 8.28
N SER A 73 -1.45 -3.60 8.39
CA SER A 73 -2.55 -4.31 7.71
C SER A 73 -2.90 -3.73 6.34
N LYS A 74 -2.24 -2.64 5.92
CA LYS A 74 -2.57 -2.03 4.64
C LYS A 74 -1.84 -2.77 3.53
N PRO A 75 -2.56 -3.25 2.50
CA PRO A 75 -1.91 -3.88 1.37
C PRO A 75 -1.06 -2.85 0.61
N ALA A 76 -0.09 -3.36 -0.15
CA ALA A 76 0.79 -2.58 -1.01
C ALA A 76 0.08 -2.02 -2.27
N THR A 77 -1.18 -1.61 -2.20
CA THR A 77 -2.01 -1.29 -3.38
C THR A 77 -1.45 -0.18 -4.24
N LYS A 78 -0.78 0.81 -3.66
CA LYS A 78 -0.12 1.86 -4.45
C LYS A 78 1.04 1.32 -5.28
N LEU A 79 1.77 0.34 -4.76
CA LEU A 79 2.92 -0.27 -5.42
C LEU A 79 2.47 -1.08 -6.65
N TYR A 80 1.62 -2.09 -6.47
CA TYR A 80 1.23 -2.94 -7.60
C TYR A 80 0.32 -2.23 -8.61
N ASN A 81 -0.47 -1.23 -8.20
CA ASN A 81 -1.21 -0.42 -9.17
C ASN A 81 -0.28 0.44 -10.03
N ALA A 82 0.84 0.93 -9.49
CA ALA A 82 1.83 1.67 -10.28
C ALA A 82 2.51 0.75 -11.29
N TRP A 83 2.92 -0.46 -10.87
CA TRP A 83 3.44 -1.48 -11.79
C TRP A 83 2.47 -1.82 -12.92
N LEU A 84 1.21 -2.08 -12.60
CA LEU A 84 0.18 -2.40 -13.59
C LEU A 84 -0.07 -1.26 -14.59
N ALA A 85 0.16 -0.01 -14.19
CA ALA A 85 0.00 1.15 -15.03
C ALA A 85 1.29 1.57 -15.77
N GLY A 86 2.41 0.87 -15.55
CA GLY A 86 3.70 1.26 -16.11
C GLY A 86 4.30 2.53 -15.51
N ALA A 87 3.89 2.91 -14.29
CA ALA A 87 4.40 4.08 -13.58
C ALA A 87 5.45 3.70 -12.52
N ILE A 88 6.43 4.56 -12.28
CA ILE A 88 7.48 4.33 -11.28
C ILE A 88 6.96 4.65 -9.87
N PRO A 89 6.96 3.70 -8.92
CA PRO A 89 6.50 3.96 -7.56
C PRO A 89 7.58 4.60 -6.70
N ILE A 90 7.34 5.81 -6.19
CA ILE A 90 8.17 6.48 -5.17
C ILE A 90 7.38 6.52 -3.85
N LEU A 91 7.78 5.69 -2.90
CA LEU A 91 6.98 5.31 -1.75
C LEU A 91 7.68 5.63 -0.43
N GLY A 92 6.87 5.86 0.60
CA GLY A 92 7.37 5.96 1.97
C GLY A 92 7.86 4.61 2.53
N VAL A 93 8.45 4.65 3.72
CA VAL A 93 8.89 3.46 4.45
C VAL A 93 7.68 2.74 5.05
N GLU A 94 7.15 1.73 4.36
CA GLU A 94 6.04 0.90 4.85
C GLU A 94 6.35 -0.60 4.67
N SER A 95 5.91 -1.43 5.62
CA SER A 95 6.19 -2.87 5.63
C SER A 95 5.65 -3.58 4.39
N ALA A 96 4.42 -3.24 3.99
CA ALA A 96 3.77 -3.87 2.84
C ALA A 96 4.57 -3.67 1.54
N TYR A 97 5.15 -2.48 1.33
CA TYR A 97 5.98 -2.22 0.14
C TYR A 97 7.28 -3.02 0.18
N ARG A 98 7.91 -3.15 1.34
CA ARG A 98 9.15 -3.92 1.51
C ARG A 98 8.95 -5.43 1.39
N GLU A 99 7.78 -5.93 1.82
CA GLU A 99 7.42 -7.34 1.70
C GLU A 99 7.05 -7.70 0.25
N THR A 100 6.38 -6.79 -0.45
CA THR A 100 5.87 -7.04 -1.80
C THR A 100 6.91 -6.74 -2.89
N GLY A 101 7.63 -5.62 -2.76
CA GLY A 101 8.59 -5.12 -3.75
C GLY A 101 10.04 -5.32 -3.35
N GLN A 102 10.94 -4.94 -4.25
CA GLN A 102 12.38 -4.88 -4.05
C GLN A 102 12.85 -3.43 -4.16
N ARG A 103 13.19 -2.85 -3.01
CA ARG A 103 13.64 -1.47 -2.89
C ARG A 103 14.83 -1.19 -3.81
N GLY A 104 14.72 -0.14 -4.61
CA GLY A 104 15.75 0.31 -5.55
C GLY A 104 15.76 -0.43 -6.89
N GLN A 105 14.87 -1.42 -7.05
CA GLN A 105 14.80 -2.28 -8.23
C GLN A 105 13.46 -2.14 -8.95
N ASP A 106 12.34 -2.30 -8.24
CA ASP A 106 10.99 -2.18 -8.80
C ASP A 106 10.20 -1.01 -8.17
N TYR A 107 10.74 -0.37 -7.13
CA TYR A 107 10.24 0.87 -6.55
C TYR A 107 11.32 1.64 -5.79
N MET A 108 11.07 2.92 -5.54
CA MET A 108 11.94 3.79 -4.76
C MET A 108 11.39 4.05 -3.37
N GLU A 109 12.18 3.78 -2.33
CA GLU A 109 11.83 4.12 -0.96
C GLU A 109 12.47 5.46 -0.57
N VAL A 110 11.66 6.45 -0.22
CA VAL A 110 12.13 7.77 0.21
C VAL A 110 11.82 8.02 1.68
N LYS A 111 12.79 8.59 2.39
CA LYS A 111 12.73 8.83 3.84
C LYS A 111 12.63 10.30 4.23
N SER A 112 12.87 11.21 3.30
CA SER A 112 12.88 12.64 3.55
C SER A 112 12.48 13.40 2.29
N PHE A 113 12.06 14.66 2.46
CA PHE A 113 11.74 15.54 1.35
C PHE A 113 12.94 15.74 0.41
N LYS A 114 14.14 15.96 0.96
CA LYS A 114 15.39 16.02 0.18
C LYS A 114 15.65 14.72 -0.59
N GLY A 115 15.43 13.57 0.05
CA GLY A 115 15.60 12.27 -0.60
C GLY A 115 14.61 12.06 -1.77
N LEU A 116 13.39 12.59 -1.65
CA LEU A 116 12.43 12.62 -2.75
C LEU A 116 12.93 13.48 -3.91
N LEU A 117 13.40 14.71 -3.64
CA LEU A 117 13.93 15.59 -4.70
C LEU A 117 15.13 14.96 -5.43
N ASN A 118 16.09 14.40 -4.68
CA ASN A 118 17.23 13.69 -5.27
C ASN A 118 16.79 12.49 -6.13
N CYS A 119 15.75 11.78 -5.70
CA CYS A 119 15.18 10.66 -6.47
C CYS A 119 14.59 11.15 -7.80
N LEU A 120 13.85 12.27 -7.79
CA LEU A 120 13.31 12.87 -9.00
C LEU A 120 14.41 13.36 -9.94
N ASP A 121 15.45 13.99 -9.40
CA ASP A 121 16.61 14.45 -10.18
C ASP A 121 17.29 13.28 -10.90
N ARG A 122 17.52 12.17 -10.19
CA ARG A 122 18.09 10.97 -10.79
C ARG A 122 17.16 10.32 -11.81
N LEU A 123 15.85 10.23 -11.52
CA LEU A 123 14.90 9.70 -12.50
C LEU A 123 14.90 10.52 -13.79
N LYS A 124 15.15 11.83 -13.71
CA LYS A 124 15.25 12.69 -14.88
C LYS A 124 16.55 12.48 -15.66
N SER A 125 17.70 12.42 -14.97
CA SER A 125 19.02 12.38 -15.59
C SER A 125 19.52 10.99 -16.00
N ASP A 126 19.11 9.94 -15.28
CA ASP A 126 19.60 8.57 -15.43
C ASP A 126 18.55 7.70 -16.18
N VAL A 127 18.62 7.73 -17.51
CA VAL A 127 17.66 7.07 -18.41
C VAL A 127 17.69 5.55 -18.27
N ASP A 128 18.88 4.96 -18.12
CA ASP A 128 19.04 3.51 -18.02
C ASP A 128 18.50 3.00 -16.69
N TRP A 129 18.76 3.72 -15.59
CA TRP A 129 18.16 3.39 -14.31
C TRP A 129 16.63 3.52 -14.34
N ARG A 130 16.10 4.59 -14.95
CA ARG A 130 14.65 4.76 -15.13
C ARG A 130 14.06 3.60 -15.93
N ARG A 131 14.70 3.18 -17.02
CA ARG A 131 14.26 2.04 -17.83
C ARG A 131 14.27 0.74 -17.03
N SER A 132 15.34 0.48 -16.27
CA SER A 132 15.44 -0.72 -15.44
C SER A 132 14.31 -0.80 -14.40
N LEU A 133 13.98 0.31 -13.73
CA LEU A 133 12.86 0.37 -12.79
C LEU A 133 11.52 0.00 -13.44
N LEU A 134 11.28 0.48 -14.66
CA LEU A 134 10.06 0.19 -15.42
C LEU A 134 9.99 -1.29 -15.82
N GLU A 135 11.07 -1.85 -16.34
CA GLU A 135 11.15 -3.26 -16.73
C GLU A 135 10.92 -4.20 -15.53
N GLN A 136 11.59 -3.92 -14.41
CA GLN A 136 11.41 -4.68 -13.17
C GLN A 136 9.97 -4.55 -12.64
N GLY A 137 9.40 -3.34 -12.66
CA GLY A 137 8.00 -3.11 -12.30
C GLY A 137 7.03 -3.90 -13.19
N GLN A 138 7.26 -3.94 -14.50
CA GLN A 138 6.44 -4.69 -15.45
C GLN A 138 6.51 -6.20 -15.17
N GLN A 139 7.68 -6.74 -14.85
CA GLN A 139 7.82 -8.14 -14.45
C GLN A 139 7.00 -8.45 -13.18
N ARG A 140 7.05 -7.54 -12.19
CA ARG A 140 6.22 -7.69 -10.97
C ARG A 140 4.73 -7.61 -11.25
N ALA A 141 4.30 -6.72 -12.15
CA ALA A 141 2.90 -6.49 -12.49
C ALA A 141 2.16 -7.77 -12.89
N GLN A 142 2.85 -8.71 -13.54
CA GLN A 142 2.30 -10.00 -13.98
C GLN A 142 1.71 -10.83 -12.84
N GLY A 143 2.18 -10.63 -11.59
CA GLY A 143 1.65 -11.33 -10.41
C GLY A 143 0.38 -10.72 -9.81
N PHE A 144 -0.06 -9.55 -10.30
CA PHE A 144 -1.13 -8.74 -9.72
C PHE A 144 -2.24 -8.39 -10.72
N THR A 145 -2.29 -9.07 -11.87
CA THR A 145 -3.42 -8.93 -12.80
C THR A 145 -4.72 -9.42 -12.18
N ALA A 146 -5.85 -8.92 -12.69
CA ALA A 146 -7.17 -9.34 -12.21
C ALA A 146 -7.32 -10.87 -12.25
N ASP A 147 -6.93 -11.51 -13.36
CA ASP A 147 -6.99 -12.97 -13.52
C ASP A 147 -6.16 -13.71 -12.47
N LYS A 148 -4.94 -13.23 -12.16
CA LYS A 148 -4.11 -13.86 -11.12
C LYS A 148 -4.74 -13.70 -9.74
N ILE A 149 -5.35 -12.56 -9.44
CA ILE A 149 -6.05 -12.32 -8.17
C ILE A 149 -7.30 -13.22 -8.09
N VAL A 150 -8.10 -13.28 -9.15
CA VAL A 150 -9.27 -14.17 -9.23
C VAL A 150 -8.86 -15.62 -9.03
N ARG A 151 -7.78 -16.06 -9.69
CA ARG A 151 -7.28 -17.43 -9.52
C ARG A 151 -6.85 -17.72 -8.08
N LYS A 152 -6.19 -16.78 -7.40
CA LYS A 152 -5.84 -16.92 -5.97
C LYS A 152 -7.09 -17.09 -5.10
N TRP A 153 -8.14 -16.31 -5.37
CA TRP A 153 -9.41 -16.43 -4.67
C TRP A 153 -10.12 -17.75 -4.94
N GLN A 154 -10.18 -18.20 -6.20
CA GLN A 154 -10.75 -19.50 -6.57
C GLN A 154 -10.06 -20.62 -5.80
N VAL A 155 -8.72 -20.67 -5.84
CA VAL A 155 -7.95 -21.68 -5.13
C VAL A 155 -8.19 -21.62 -3.63
N PHE A 156 -8.21 -20.42 -3.03
CA PHE A 156 -8.50 -20.28 -1.60
C PHE A 156 -9.91 -20.77 -1.26
N ILE A 157 -10.92 -20.41 -2.05
CA ILE A 157 -12.31 -20.78 -1.79
C ILE A 157 -12.47 -22.30 -1.92
N GLU A 158 -11.99 -22.88 -3.01
CA GLU A 158 -12.14 -24.30 -3.35
C GLU A 158 -11.32 -25.21 -2.44
N ALA A 159 -10.05 -24.87 -2.19
CA ALA A 159 -9.12 -25.74 -1.48
C ALA A 159 -9.06 -25.50 0.03
N VAL A 160 -9.50 -24.32 0.51
CA VAL A 160 -9.40 -23.96 1.93
C VAL A 160 -10.77 -23.64 2.51
N ALA A 161 -11.46 -22.62 1.99
CA ALA A 161 -12.65 -22.09 2.63
C ALA A 161 -13.82 -23.09 2.66
N ILE A 162 -14.15 -23.71 1.51
CA ILE A 162 -15.25 -24.68 1.40
C ILE A 162 -14.97 -25.93 2.25
N PRO A 163 -13.80 -26.61 2.14
CA PRO A 163 -13.52 -27.78 2.97
C PRO A 163 -13.55 -27.47 4.46
N THR A 164 -12.90 -26.38 4.89
CA THR A 164 -12.87 -25.97 6.29
C THR A 164 -14.28 -25.64 6.81
N TYR A 165 -15.12 -25.05 5.97
CA TYR A 165 -16.51 -24.76 6.33
C TYR A 165 -17.35 -26.04 6.44
N ALA A 166 -17.18 -27.00 5.53
CA ALA A 166 -17.84 -28.29 5.60
C ALA A 166 -17.46 -29.05 6.89
N GLU A 167 -16.16 -29.09 7.24
CA GLU A 167 -15.70 -29.67 8.50
C GLU A 167 -16.35 -28.98 9.70
N TRP A 168 -16.46 -27.64 9.69
CA TRP A 168 -17.11 -26.90 10.76
C TRP A 168 -18.62 -27.20 10.86
N CYS A 169 -19.28 -27.50 9.75
CA CYS A 169 -20.66 -27.96 9.72
C CYS A 169 -20.84 -29.34 10.36
N ASP A 170 -19.83 -30.20 10.34
CA ASP A 170 -19.90 -31.52 11.00
C ASP A 170 -19.58 -31.45 12.50
N TYR A 171 -19.09 -30.31 12.99
CA TYR A 171 -18.79 -30.14 14.41
C TYR A 171 -20.06 -30.17 15.27
N SER A 172 -19.97 -30.86 16.40
CA SER A 172 -20.96 -30.78 17.48
C SER A 172 -21.07 -29.33 18.02
N PRO A 173 -22.18 -28.97 18.68
CA PRO A 173 -22.36 -27.62 19.24
C PRO A 173 -21.19 -27.18 20.14
N ARG A 174 -20.61 -28.11 20.94
CA ARG A 174 -19.45 -27.82 21.80
C ARG A 174 -18.18 -27.53 21.01
N GLN A 175 -17.90 -28.30 19.95
CA GLN A 175 -16.73 -28.08 19.09
C GLN A 175 -16.85 -26.74 18.35
N ARG A 176 -18.02 -26.39 17.82
CA ARG A 176 -18.26 -25.07 17.20
C ARG A 176 -18.02 -23.93 18.19
N GLN A 177 -18.53 -24.07 19.42
CA GLN A 177 -18.34 -23.07 20.47
C GLN A 177 -16.86 -22.93 20.85
N GLN A 178 -16.12 -24.03 20.98
CA GLN A 178 -14.67 -24.00 21.22
C GLN A 178 -13.92 -23.32 20.07
N ALA A 179 -14.19 -23.68 18.82
CA ALA A 179 -13.56 -23.07 17.65
C ALA A 179 -13.82 -21.56 17.56
N LEU A 180 -15.04 -21.12 17.85
CA LEU A 180 -15.39 -19.69 17.93
C LEU A 180 -14.66 -18.99 19.08
N ILE A 181 -14.55 -19.62 20.26
CA ILE A 181 -13.79 -19.08 21.39
C ILE A 181 -12.32 -18.96 21.02
N PHE A 182 -11.70 -20.00 20.46
CA PHE A 182 -10.31 -19.96 20.00
C PHE A 182 -10.09 -18.86 18.96
N SER A 183 -10.98 -18.74 17.97
CA SER A 183 -10.92 -17.68 16.96
C SER A 183 -11.07 -16.28 17.58
N ARG A 184 -11.97 -16.12 18.55
CA ARG A 184 -12.15 -14.85 19.28
C ARG A 184 -10.94 -14.54 20.15
N LEU A 185 -10.34 -15.54 20.80
CA LEU A 185 -9.13 -15.39 21.61
C LEU A 185 -7.93 -15.06 20.74
N ALA A 186 -7.75 -15.70 19.58
CA ALA A 186 -6.72 -15.33 18.61
C ALA A 186 -6.90 -13.87 18.14
N ASN A 187 -8.11 -13.50 17.74
CA ASN A 187 -8.45 -12.12 17.38
C ASN A 187 -8.28 -11.13 18.54
N TYR A 188 -8.55 -11.55 19.78
CA TYR A 188 -8.36 -10.74 20.97
C TYR A 188 -6.87 -10.60 21.31
N ARG A 189 -6.08 -11.67 21.20
CA ARG A 189 -4.62 -11.65 21.32
C ARG A 189 -4.00 -10.76 20.27
N ASP A 190 -4.45 -10.81 19.01
CA ASP A 190 -4.00 -9.88 17.97
C ASP A 190 -4.42 -8.44 18.26
N ARG A 191 -5.63 -8.22 18.80
CA ARG A 191 -6.08 -6.89 19.23
C ARG A 191 -5.31 -6.39 20.46
N LEU A 192 -4.95 -7.26 21.38
CA LEU A 192 -4.13 -6.95 22.56
C LEU A 192 -2.67 -6.80 22.20
N ALA A 193 -2.09 -7.54 21.27
CA ALA A 193 -0.77 -7.26 20.74
C ALA A 193 -0.75 -5.85 20.10
N ARG A 194 -1.85 -5.48 19.41
CA ARG A 194 -2.08 -4.13 18.90
C ARG A 194 -2.33 -3.07 20.00
N ARG A 195 -2.87 -3.43 21.18
CA ARG A 195 -3.22 -2.49 22.28
C ARG A 195 -2.20 -2.44 23.42
N GLY A 196 -1.53 -3.53 23.79
CA GLY A 196 -0.48 -3.62 24.81
C GLY A 196 0.79 -2.89 24.37
N GLN A 197 1.07 -2.86 23.05
CA GLN A 197 2.01 -1.89 22.47
C GLN A 197 1.61 -0.41 22.70
N ARG A 198 0.35 -0.13 23.11
CA ARG A 198 -0.12 1.21 23.50
C ARG A 198 -0.10 1.49 25.00
N ILE A 199 -0.03 0.49 25.90
CA ILE A 199 -0.25 0.68 27.35
C ILE A 199 1.04 0.63 28.18
N PHE A 200 2.09 -0.06 27.73
CA PHE A 200 3.35 -0.17 28.49
C PHE A 200 4.30 1.05 28.40
N ASN A 201 3.89 2.15 27.78
CA ASN A 201 4.70 3.36 27.68
C ASN A 201 3.80 4.60 27.83
N VAL A 202 3.48 4.94 29.08
CA VAL A 202 3.18 6.31 29.51
C VAL A 202 4.49 6.93 29.98
#